data_AF-A0A6N7PQN7-F1
#
_entry.id   AF-A0A6N7PQN7-F1
#
_cell.length_a   1.000
_cell.length_b   1.000
_cell.length_c   1.000
_cell.angle_alpha   90.00
_cell.angle_beta   90.00
_cell.angle_gamma   90.00
#
_symmetry.space_group_name_H-M   'P 1'
#
loop_
_entity.id
_entity.type
_entity.pdbx_description
1 polymer ?
#
loop_
_entity_poly.entity_id
_entity_poly.type
_entity_poly.pdbx_seq_one_letter_code
_entity_poly.pdbx_strand_id
1 'polypeptide(L)'
;MASELLRFMGRPLAAVVVLGLFAGCGGQPEGGGVIPSSSGEPPPDPFLPPDPIDPPIDVPPTLTCDPDVSVSAAGRALVVRDPAVLSRFSLERVMTQLIELAGATESPDVLLRRLFDAENPAAQAVFPDVTHCDDVDNAAFKNDPAVYCPRAEGALASSPGLFEPGHPDSFVPVAIVNRFDLTPQVGTTCGEYRIVFAKLSGRTDPANRVFLIFEAALPNPQGHDTLLGCRGMAEAWAALEDEPTVEAVADRLEQMFFAGLAPYRPIVHPDHYGAVSMDDDVYNVTHGQVRVSQQMQAPWEMREYHLEWASPMNPLPPGSTPQELRFVPVTVKNNPLPELFDRSNESEAAVAFRSEFIWNNLPDLSQSAFPKVRMRTGSKFNMGQSVVSGDATVDYASHAIGVAGADFASEIQSTIELSNFGQDCPPDDPLTAASILHRATSLTCAGCHAPQRFLGPERSLGCGLTFPSTLGEVHIDENGTLSEALTDVFLPRRAEVMSTYLQGCDLEAIMGSLEPPTGAIPK
;
A
#
# COMPACT_ATOMS: atom_id res chain seq x y z
N MET A 1 -76.13 -7.38 -6.18
CA MET A 1 -75.29 -6.19 -5.95
C MET A 1 -74.17 -6.29 -7.00
N ALA A 2 -74.37 -5.86 -8.25
CA ALA A 2 -74.55 -4.47 -8.74
C ALA A 2 -73.34 -3.59 -8.33
N SER A 3 -72.60 -2.90 -9.21
CA SER A 3 -72.60 -2.71 -10.68
C SER A 3 -71.29 -1.99 -11.10
N GLU A 4 -70.72 -2.05 -12.31
CA GLU A 4 -71.03 -2.76 -13.56
C GLU A 4 -69.76 -2.98 -14.44
N LEU A 5 -69.87 -3.27 -15.75
CA LEU A 5 -68.76 -3.47 -16.72
C LEU A 5 -69.24 -3.13 -18.16
N LEU A 6 -68.29 -3.10 -19.14
CA LEU A 6 -68.47 -3.05 -20.62
C LEU A 6 -68.76 -1.68 -21.30
N ARG A 7 -68.34 -1.38 -22.56
CA ARG A 7 -67.25 -1.85 -23.48
C ARG A 7 -67.23 -0.99 -24.78
N PHE A 8 -66.05 -0.91 -25.46
CA PHE A 8 -65.81 -0.91 -26.94
C PHE A 8 -66.34 0.30 -27.79
N MET A 9 -65.82 0.69 -28.98
CA MET A 9 -64.81 0.24 -29.98
C MET A 9 -64.07 1.49 -30.55
N GLY A 10 -62.99 1.47 -31.36
CA GLY A 10 -62.29 0.40 -32.08
C GLY A 10 -60.98 0.90 -32.75
N ARG A 11 -60.39 0.09 -33.64
CA ARG A 11 -59.07 0.27 -34.32
C ARG A 11 -59.27 0.26 -35.86
N PRO A 12 -58.36 0.79 -36.72
CA PRO A 12 -57.17 -0.01 -37.10
C PRO A 12 -55.88 0.73 -37.57
N LEU A 13 -54.79 -0.06 -37.62
CA LEU A 13 -53.58 -0.03 -38.46
C LEU A 13 -52.92 1.31 -38.90
N ALA A 14 -51.64 1.45 -38.51
CA ALA A 14 -50.51 1.41 -39.44
C ALA A 14 -49.28 0.82 -38.72
N ALA A 15 -48.39 0.12 -39.42
CA ALA A 15 -47.23 -0.56 -38.84
C ALA A 15 -45.94 -0.22 -39.58
N VAL A 16 -44.84 -0.05 -38.84
CA VAL A 16 -43.48 -0.25 -39.34
C VAL A 16 -42.73 -1.06 -38.30
N VAL A 17 -42.21 -2.21 -38.74
CA VAL A 17 -41.34 -3.10 -37.97
C VAL A 17 -39.94 -2.96 -38.55
N VAL A 18 -38.94 -2.79 -37.70
CA VAL A 18 -37.56 -3.18 -38.03
C VAL A 18 -37.02 -3.99 -36.87
N LEU A 19 -36.83 -5.28 -37.11
CA LEU A 19 -36.13 -6.22 -36.25
C LEU A 19 -35.22 -7.02 -37.17
N GLY A 20 -33.93 -7.12 -36.85
CA GLY A 20 -32.92 -7.73 -37.72
C GLY A 20 -31.75 -8.25 -36.90
N LEU A 21 -31.78 -9.56 -36.62
CA LEU A 21 -30.74 -10.29 -35.88
C LEU A 21 -29.81 -11.04 -36.85
N PHE A 22 -28.52 -11.06 -36.50
CA PHE A 22 -27.49 -12.08 -36.73
C PHE A 22 -27.36 -12.95 -38.01
N ALA A 23 -26.07 -13.12 -38.37
CA ALA A 23 -25.39 -14.31 -38.92
C ALA A 23 -25.49 -14.65 -40.43
N GLY A 24 -24.33 -15.01 -41.03
CA GLY A 24 -24.28 -15.63 -42.37
C GLY A 24 -22.95 -15.55 -43.14
N CYS A 25 -21.94 -16.33 -42.71
CA CYS A 25 -20.86 -16.97 -43.49
C CYS A 25 -20.35 -16.39 -44.85
N GLY A 26 -19.02 -16.17 -44.91
CA GLY A 26 -18.16 -16.86 -45.91
C GLY A 26 -17.65 -16.05 -47.12
N GLY A 27 -16.31 -15.95 -47.26
CA GLY A 27 -15.66 -15.53 -48.51
C GLY A 27 -14.22 -15.01 -48.35
N GLN A 28 -13.22 -15.87 -48.54
CA GLN A 28 -11.84 -15.43 -48.83
C GLN A 28 -11.79 -14.72 -50.19
N PRO A 29 -10.88 -13.73 -50.32
CA PRO A 29 -10.02 -13.67 -51.49
C PRO A 29 -8.55 -13.80 -51.10
N GLU A 30 -7.80 -14.61 -51.84
CA GLU A 30 -6.34 -14.63 -51.78
C GLU A 30 -5.76 -13.39 -52.49
N GLY A 31 -4.69 -12.82 -51.95
CA GLY A 31 -4.01 -11.67 -52.56
C GLY A 31 -2.99 -11.06 -51.61
N GLY A 32 -1.73 -11.52 -51.68
CA GLY A 32 -0.67 -11.06 -50.79
C GLY A 32 -0.26 -9.60 -51.04
N GLY A 33 -0.02 -8.85 -49.96
CA GLY A 33 0.52 -7.49 -50.01
C GLY A 33 0.90 -7.02 -48.61
N VAL A 34 2.19 -6.76 -48.39
CA VAL A 34 2.69 -6.16 -47.14
C VAL A 34 2.27 -4.69 -47.11
N ILE A 35 1.64 -4.24 -46.01
CA ILE A 35 1.38 -2.82 -45.74
C ILE A 35 2.20 -2.43 -44.50
N PRO A 36 3.16 -1.48 -44.61
CA PRO A 36 3.89 -0.97 -43.46
C PRO A 36 3.02 0.00 -42.65
N SER A 37 3.07 -0.09 -41.32
CA SER A 37 2.47 0.92 -40.44
C SER A 37 3.37 2.16 -40.40
N SER A 38 2.84 3.32 -40.78
CA SER A 38 3.49 4.62 -40.64
C SER A 38 2.80 5.43 -39.56
N SER A 39 3.24 5.29 -38.30
CA SER A 39 2.90 6.21 -37.22
C SER A 39 3.76 7.47 -37.35
N GLY A 40 3.22 8.51 -37.99
CA GLY A 40 3.82 9.84 -37.96
C GLY A 40 3.45 10.57 -36.68
N GLU A 41 4.45 11.10 -35.98
CA GLU A 41 4.27 11.93 -34.78
C GLU A 41 3.48 13.23 -35.08
N PRO A 42 2.65 13.72 -34.15
CA PRO A 42 2.05 15.05 -34.28
C PRO A 42 3.12 16.15 -34.24
N PRO A 43 2.93 17.28 -34.93
CA PRO A 43 3.90 18.37 -34.92
C PRO A 43 3.96 19.07 -33.55
N PRO A 44 5.14 19.56 -33.13
CA PRO A 44 5.34 20.18 -31.82
C PRO A 44 4.60 21.52 -31.66
N ASP A 45 4.22 21.83 -30.42
CA ASP A 45 3.55 23.07 -30.04
C ASP A 45 4.51 24.27 -30.16
N PRO A 46 4.17 25.33 -30.92
CA PRO A 46 5.05 26.48 -31.13
C PRO A 46 5.21 27.41 -29.92
N PHE A 47 4.57 27.14 -28.78
CA PHE A 47 4.64 28.01 -27.58
C PHE A 47 5.49 27.46 -26.42
N LEU A 48 5.99 26.22 -26.52
CA LEU A 48 6.97 25.70 -25.58
C LEU A 48 8.40 25.91 -26.15
N PRO A 49 9.37 26.38 -25.35
CA PRO A 49 10.77 26.20 -25.74
C PRO A 49 11.04 24.69 -25.84
N PRO A 50 11.82 24.22 -26.83
CA PRO A 50 12.20 22.82 -26.86
C PRO A 50 12.96 22.49 -25.57
N ASP A 51 12.59 21.39 -24.93
CA ASP A 51 13.33 20.88 -23.79
C ASP A 51 14.82 20.75 -24.16
N PRO A 52 15.75 21.00 -23.23
CA PRO A 52 17.14 20.66 -23.44
C PRO A 52 17.20 19.19 -23.84
N ILE A 53 17.68 18.90 -25.05
CA ILE A 53 17.95 17.52 -25.45
C ILE A 53 19.08 17.05 -24.55
N ASP A 54 18.73 16.30 -23.51
CA ASP A 54 19.69 15.65 -22.65
C ASP A 54 20.64 14.82 -23.53
N PRO A 55 21.95 14.85 -23.25
CA PRO A 55 22.88 13.99 -23.97
C PRO A 55 22.41 12.54 -23.82
N PRO A 56 22.53 11.70 -24.87
CA PRO A 56 22.11 10.31 -24.80
C PRO A 56 22.78 9.67 -23.60
N ILE A 57 21.97 9.15 -22.67
CA ILE A 57 22.43 8.52 -21.44
C ILE A 57 23.44 7.44 -21.81
N ASP A 58 24.66 7.53 -21.28
CA ASP A 58 25.64 6.46 -21.36
C ASP A 58 25.01 5.22 -20.69
N VAL A 59 24.56 4.27 -21.52
CA VAL A 59 23.97 3.01 -21.05
C VAL A 59 25.06 2.29 -20.25
N PRO A 60 24.89 2.08 -18.92
CA PRO A 60 25.86 1.32 -18.14
C PRO A 60 26.01 -0.08 -18.75
N PRO A 61 27.17 -0.72 -18.63
CA PRO A 61 27.47 -1.95 -19.35
C PRO A 61 26.45 -3.05 -19.03
N THR A 62 26.26 -3.95 -20.01
CA THR A 62 25.49 -5.19 -19.87
C THR A 62 25.61 -5.78 -18.47
N LEU A 63 24.46 -6.02 -17.83
CA LEU A 63 24.37 -6.58 -16.47
C LEU A 63 25.32 -7.78 -16.34
N THR A 64 26.40 -7.57 -15.60
CA THR A 64 27.46 -8.58 -15.47
C THR A 64 27.12 -9.43 -14.26
N CYS A 65 26.85 -10.71 -14.49
CA CYS A 65 26.58 -11.67 -13.43
C CYS A 65 27.75 -11.71 -12.44
N ASP A 66 27.45 -11.42 -11.18
CA ASP A 66 28.37 -11.56 -10.04
C ASP A 66 27.66 -12.35 -8.93
N PRO A 67 27.85 -13.67 -8.86
CA PRO A 67 27.16 -14.52 -7.89
C PRO A 67 27.67 -14.36 -6.45
N ASP A 68 28.80 -13.67 -6.25
CA ASP A 68 29.40 -13.48 -4.92
C ASP A 68 28.78 -12.29 -4.16
N VAL A 69 27.96 -11.46 -4.83
CA VAL A 69 27.21 -10.38 -4.18
C VAL A 69 26.15 -10.96 -3.24
N SER A 70 26.15 -10.49 -1.99
CA SER A 70 25.14 -10.82 -0.99
C SER A 70 24.88 -9.64 -0.06
N VAL A 71 23.65 -9.54 0.43
CA VAL A 71 23.20 -8.57 1.45
C VAL A 71 22.93 -9.31 2.75
N SER A 72 23.30 -8.73 3.89
CA SER A 72 23.05 -9.33 5.20
C SER A 72 21.62 -9.10 5.69
N ALA A 73 20.95 -10.15 6.16
CA ALA A 73 19.63 -10.05 6.81
C ALA A 73 19.63 -9.19 8.09
N ALA A 74 20.78 -9.11 8.77
CA ALA A 74 20.98 -8.22 9.92
C ALA A 74 21.67 -6.89 9.54
N GLY A 75 21.83 -6.65 8.23
CA GLY A 75 22.60 -5.57 7.66
C GLY A 75 21.88 -4.23 7.60
N ARG A 76 22.68 -3.17 7.64
CA ARG A 76 22.25 -1.77 7.48
C ARG A 76 21.78 -1.43 6.06
N ALA A 77 22.01 -2.31 5.10
CA ALA A 77 21.34 -2.24 3.79
C ALA A 77 19.81 -2.46 3.89
N LEU A 78 19.31 -3.12 4.95
CA LEU A 78 17.90 -3.45 5.10
C LEU A 78 17.20 -2.64 6.19
N VAL A 79 17.88 -2.39 7.32
CA VAL A 79 17.31 -1.65 8.45
C VAL A 79 18.39 -0.90 9.23
N VAL A 80 18.18 0.39 9.47
CA VAL A 80 19.09 1.24 10.24
C VAL A 80 18.39 1.80 11.46
N ARG A 81 19.00 1.56 12.63
CA ARG A 81 18.44 1.89 13.95
C ARG A 81 19.44 2.55 14.90
N ASP A 82 20.61 2.92 14.37
CA ASP A 82 21.64 3.56 15.17
C ASP A 82 21.17 4.99 15.58
N PRO A 83 21.12 5.32 16.88
CA PRO A 83 20.64 6.63 17.33
C PRO A 83 21.41 7.82 16.76
N ALA A 84 22.70 7.67 16.45
CA ALA A 84 23.50 8.75 15.85
C ALA A 84 23.10 8.99 14.39
N VAL A 85 22.80 7.95 13.62
CA VAL A 85 22.19 8.09 12.28
C VAL A 85 20.80 8.71 12.39
N LEU A 86 19.93 8.10 13.19
CA LEU A 86 18.53 8.50 13.33
C LEU A 86 18.39 9.95 13.82
N SER A 87 19.33 10.48 14.59
CA SER A 87 19.34 11.89 15.03
C SER A 87 19.30 12.90 13.87
N ARG A 88 19.73 12.52 12.67
CA ARG A 88 19.72 13.36 11.47
C ARG A 88 18.38 13.33 10.70
N PHE A 89 17.45 12.47 11.11
CA PHE A 89 16.15 12.21 10.46
C PHE A 89 14.99 12.63 11.37
N SER A 90 15.05 13.82 11.98
CA SER A 90 13.95 14.34 12.79
C SER A 90 12.67 14.50 11.97
N LEU A 91 11.51 14.32 12.60
CA LEU A 91 10.22 14.51 11.92
C LEU A 91 10.08 15.93 11.38
N GLU A 92 10.60 16.93 12.11
CA GLU A 92 10.60 18.33 11.68
C GLU A 92 11.32 18.52 10.35
N ARG A 93 12.48 17.86 10.16
CA ARG A 93 13.23 17.91 8.92
C ARG A 93 12.49 17.25 7.76
N VAL A 94 11.89 16.08 7.99
CA VAL A 94 11.08 15.38 6.98
C VAL A 94 9.92 16.27 6.53
N MET A 95 9.16 16.84 7.47
CA MET A 95 8.05 17.75 7.17
C MET A 95 8.50 19.04 6.48
N THR A 96 9.61 19.64 6.91
CA THR A 96 10.17 20.85 6.30
C THR A 96 10.51 20.60 4.84
N GLN A 97 11.23 19.51 4.53
CA GLN A 97 11.57 19.18 3.15
C GLN A 97 10.33 18.89 2.29
N LEU A 98 9.31 18.23 2.84
CA LEU A 98 8.05 18.00 2.12
C LEU A 98 7.36 19.31 1.74
N ILE A 99 7.27 20.26 2.67
CA ILE A 99 6.69 21.59 2.45
C ILE A 99 7.51 22.38 1.41
N GLU A 100 8.84 22.39 1.55
CA GLU A 100 9.75 23.09 0.63
C GLU A 100 9.66 22.54 -0.81
N LEU A 101 9.69 21.22 -0.99
CA LEU A 101 9.57 20.57 -2.30
C LEU A 101 8.15 20.67 -2.87
N ALA A 102 7.12 20.76 -2.03
CA ALA A 102 5.75 21.03 -2.45
C ALA A 102 5.51 22.48 -2.90
N GLY A 103 6.47 23.39 -2.68
CA GLY A 103 6.27 24.83 -2.87
C GLY A 103 5.24 25.44 -1.91
N ALA A 104 4.99 24.76 -0.77
CA ALA A 104 3.96 25.11 0.20
C ALA A 104 4.47 26.08 1.26
N THR A 105 3.59 26.59 2.14
CA THR A 105 3.93 27.74 3.03
C THR A 105 3.48 27.62 4.48
N GLU A 106 2.71 26.60 4.83
CA GLU A 106 2.42 26.19 6.19
C GLU A 106 3.70 25.75 6.94
N SER A 107 3.65 25.73 8.27
CA SER A 107 4.75 25.21 9.08
C SER A 107 4.64 23.69 9.26
N PRO A 108 5.75 23.00 9.57
CA PRO A 108 5.74 21.60 10.01
C PRO A 108 4.73 21.30 11.13
N ASP A 109 4.58 22.22 12.10
CA ASP A 109 3.57 22.17 13.18
C ASP A 109 2.14 22.13 12.62
N VAL A 110 1.79 23.06 11.74
CA VAL A 110 0.45 23.12 11.15
C VAL A 110 0.17 21.88 10.30
N LEU A 111 1.12 21.43 9.48
CA LEU A 111 0.95 20.26 8.63
C LEU A 111 0.74 18.98 9.47
N LEU A 112 1.53 18.75 10.52
CA LEU A 112 1.39 17.57 11.38
C LEU A 112 0.11 17.64 12.26
N ARG A 113 -0.26 18.81 12.76
CA ARG A 113 -1.47 18.97 13.58
C ARG A 113 -2.74 18.78 12.76
N ARG A 114 -2.75 19.16 11.48
CA ARG A 114 -3.85 18.89 10.55
C ARG A 114 -4.04 17.38 10.28
N LEU A 115 -2.96 16.59 10.22
CA LEU A 115 -3.05 15.12 10.14
C LEU A 115 -3.80 14.57 11.35
N PHE A 116 -3.42 14.97 12.57
CA PHE A 116 -4.12 14.52 13.77
C PHE A 116 -5.53 15.11 13.89
N ASP A 117 -5.83 16.29 13.32
CA ASP A 117 -7.18 16.84 13.41
C ASP A 117 -8.21 16.04 12.61
N ALA A 118 -7.78 15.32 11.56
CA ALA A 118 -8.64 14.39 10.82
C ALA A 118 -9.17 13.22 11.68
N GLU A 119 -8.59 13.01 12.87
CA GLU A 119 -9.02 12.03 13.87
C GLU A 119 -10.12 12.54 14.81
N ASN A 120 -10.40 13.85 14.79
CA ASN A 120 -11.54 14.48 15.47
C ASN A 120 -12.79 14.45 14.56
N PRO A 121 -14.01 14.52 15.12
CA PRO A 121 -15.20 14.88 14.35
C PRO A 121 -15.23 16.39 14.05
N ALA A 122 -15.94 16.81 13.01
CA ALA A 122 -16.05 18.21 12.60
C ALA A 122 -16.58 19.12 13.74
N ALA A 123 -17.39 18.59 14.66
CA ALA A 123 -17.88 19.31 15.84
C ALA A 123 -16.79 19.61 16.90
N GLN A 124 -15.60 19.03 16.79
CA GLN A 124 -14.44 19.20 17.69
C GLN A 124 -13.18 19.68 16.95
N ALA A 125 -13.33 20.08 15.67
CA ALA A 125 -12.24 20.52 14.80
C ALA A 125 -11.34 21.61 15.41
N VAL A 126 -10.02 21.43 15.27
CA VAL A 126 -9.02 22.48 15.50
C VAL A 126 -8.86 23.35 14.24
N PHE A 127 -8.95 22.72 13.05
CA PHE A 127 -8.84 23.36 11.74
C PHE A 127 -10.15 23.13 10.96
N PRO A 128 -10.96 24.17 10.69
CA PRO A 128 -12.30 24.03 10.12
C PRO A 128 -12.33 23.62 8.64
N ASP A 129 -11.16 23.44 8.02
CA ASP A 129 -10.95 23.10 6.61
C ASP A 129 -10.19 21.76 6.42
N VAL A 130 -9.94 21.02 7.51
CA VAL A 130 -9.54 19.61 7.47
C VAL A 130 -10.78 18.74 7.22
N THR A 131 -10.58 17.58 6.59
CA THR A 131 -11.61 16.54 6.48
C THR A 131 -11.56 15.64 7.71
N HIS A 132 -12.62 15.65 8.49
CA HIS A 132 -12.77 15.00 9.80
C HIS A 132 -13.27 13.55 9.68
N CYS A 133 -13.18 12.76 10.76
CA CYS A 133 -13.53 11.34 10.72
C CYS A 133 -15.03 11.05 10.56
N ASP A 134 -15.91 12.04 10.74
CA ASP A 134 -17.36 11.96 10.51
C ASP A 134 -17.84 12.71 9.25
N ASP A 135 -16.92 13.28 8.47
CA ASP A 135 -17.26 13.96 7.21
C ASP A 135 -17.70 12.97 6.12
N VAL A 136 -18.79 13.31 5.43
CA VAL A 136 -19.44 12.47 4.42
C VAL A 136 -18.61 12.28 3.14
N ASP A 137 -17.67 13.19 2.88
CA ASP A 137 -16.74 13.17 1.76
C ASP A 137 -15.33 12.69 2.15
N ASN A 138 -15.14 12.17 3.37
CA ASN A 138 -13.89 11.55 3.79
C ASN A 138 -13.59 10.29 2.97
N ALA A 139 -12.55 10.34 2.13
CA ALA A 139 -12.18 9.28 1.20
C ALA A 139 -11.78 7.95 1.87
N ALA A 140 -11.32 7.97 3.14
CA ALA A 140 -11.08 6.76 3.92
C ALA A 140 -12.39 6.01 4.25
N PHE A 141 -13.47 6.73 4.49
CA PHE A 141 -14.76 6.21 4.98
C PHE A 141 -15.87 6.20 3.92
N LYS A 142 -15.49 6.35 2.64
CA LYS A 142 -16.40 6.31 1.48
C LYS A 142 -17.17 4.98 1.30
N ASN A 143 -16.64 3.87 1.84
CA ASN A 143 -17.24 2.54 1.71
C ASN A 143 -18.00 2.11 2.97
N ASP A 144 -17.59 2.58 4.16
CA ASP A 144 -18.30 2.44 5.44
C ASP A 144 -17.81 3.52 6.43
N PRO A 145 -18.66 4.05 7.34
CA PRO A 145 -18.29 5.11 8.28
C PRO A 145 -17.18 4.74 9.28
N ALA A 146 -16.52 5.75 9.86
CA ALA A 146 -15.57 5.56 10.94
C ALA A 146 -16.26 5.07 12.23
N VAL A 147 -16.21 3.76 12.50
CA VAL A 147 -16.75 3.17 13.76
C VAL A 147 -16.11 3.81 15.01
N TYR A 148 -14.84 4.22 14.93
CA TYR A 148 -14.15 4.90 16.03
C TYR A 148 -13.84 6.36 15.65
N CYS A 149 -14.80 7.25 15.91
CA CYS A 149 -14.68 8.70 15.70
C CYS A 149 -15.33 9.45 16.90
N PRO A 150 -14.61 10.35 17.59
CA PRO A 150 -13.17 10.62 17.52
C PRO A 150 -12.29 9.42 17.90
N ARG A 151 -11.02 9.54 17.52
CA ARG A 151 -9.90 8.81 18.13
C ARG A 151 -9.15 9.72 19.12
N ALA A 152 -8.63 9.16 20.21
CA ALA A 152 -7.88 9.93 21.22
C ALA A 152 -6.63 10.63 20.66
N GLU A 153 -6.06 10.10 19.57
CA GLU A 153 -4.98 10.73 18.80
C GLU A 153 -5.36 12.14 18.28
N GLY A 154 -6.66 12.44 18.09
CA GLY A 154 -7.13 13.77 17.71
C GLY A 154 -6.81 14.88 18.69
N ALA A 155 -6.51 14.55 19.95
CA ALA A 155 -5.99 15.51 20.93
C ALA A 155 -4.62 16.08 20.54
N LEU A 156 -3.83 15.37 19.72
CA LEU A 156 -2.52 15.81 19.24
C LEU A 156 -2.61 17.00 18.28
N ALA A 157 -3.77 17.23 17.64
CA ALA A 157 -4.05 18.44 16.87
C ALA A 157 -3.95 19.74 17.70
N SER A 158 -4.03 19.64 19.03
CA SER A 158 -3.86 20.75 19.97
C SER A 158 -2.56 20.67 20.79
N SER A 159 -1.68 19.69 20.55
CA SER A 159 -0.43 19.57 21.31
C SER A 159 0.56 20.67 20.94
N PRO A 160 1.16 21.39 21.92
CA PRO A 160 2.16 22.42 21.68
C PRO A 160 3.58 21.85 21.51
N GLY A 161 3.76 20.54 21.51
CA GLY A 161 5.07 19.90 21.66
C GLY A 161 5.28 18.64 20.82
N LEU A 162 4.78 18.64 19.58
CA LEU A 162 5.00 17.53 18.63
C LEU A 162 6.45 17.47 18.11
N PHE A 163 7.15 18.61 18.12
CA PHE A 163 8.54 18.74 17.71
C PHE A 163 9.50 19.10 18.85
N GLU A 164 8.97 19.43 20.04
CA GLU A 164 9.74 19.85 21.21
C GLU A 164 10.57 18.68 21.82
N PRO A 165 11.91 18.72 21.77
CA PRO A 165 12.72 17.58 22.19
C PRO A 165 12.49 17.18 23.65
N GLY A 166 12.05 15.93 23.86
CA GLY A 166 11.76 15.39 25.19
C GLY A 166 10.33 15.62 25.69
N HIS A 167 9.48 16.32 24.93
CA HIS A 167 8.06 16.45 25.25
C HIS A 167 7.33 15.11 25.08
N PRO A 168 6.36 14.72 25.93
CA PRO A 168 5.68 13.43 25.84
C PRO A 168 4.95 13.17 24.51
N ASP A 169 4.53 14.23 23.82
CA ASP A 169 3.87 14.14 22.50
C ASP A 169 4.85 14.28 21.32
N SER A 170 6.15 14.49 21.59
CA SER A 170 7.15 14.60 20.53
C SER A 170 7.40 13.26 19.85
N PHE A 171 7.72 13.30 18.57
CA PHE A 171 8.00 12.10 17.77
C PHE A 171 9.50 11.92 17.53
N VAL A 172 10.01 10.72 17.81
CA VAL A 172 11.42 10.37 17.61
C VAL A 172 11.55 9.26 16.56
N PRO A 173 12.52 9.35 15.63
CA PRO A 173 12.79 8.26 14.68
C PRO A 173 13.32 7.03 15.42
N VAL A 174 12.84 5.84 15.05
CA VAL A 174 13.23 4.54 15.64
C VAL A 174 13.78 3.54 14.63
N ALA A 175 13.48 3.72 13.34
CA ALA A 175 14.09 2.95 12.25
C ALA A 175 14.00 3.69 10.91
N ILE A 176 14.99 3.45 10.06
CA ILE A 176 14.89 3.62 8.60
C ILE A 176 14.90 2.21 7.99
N VAL A 177 14.00 1.92 7.06
CA VAL A 177 13.81 0.57 6.50
C VAL A 177 13.84 0.60 4.98
N ASN A 178 14.63 -0.29 4.39
CA ASN A 178 14.62 -0.56 2.95
C ASN A 178 13.59 -1.65 2.64
N ARG A 179 12.66 -1.36 1.73
CA ARG A 179 11.71 -2.31 1.13
C ARG A 179 11.93 -2.42 -0.39
N PHE A 180 13.17 -2.62 -0.83
CA PHE A 180 13.49 -2.98 -2.22
C PHE A 180 12.77 -4.27 -2.65
N ASP A 181 12.43 -5.15 -1.70
CA ASP A 181 11.57 -6.31 -1.94
C ASP A 181 10.19 -5.97 -2.51
N LEU A 182 9.70 -4.74 -2.31
CA LEU A 182 8.45 -4.24 -2.90
C LEU A 182 8.59 -3.73 -4.35
N THR A 183 9.78 -3.85 -4.98
CA THR A 183 10.00 -3.47 -6.38
C THR A 183 9.14 -4.32 -7.31
N PRO A 184 8.23 -3.72 -8.12
CA PRO A 184 7.42 -4.47 -9.07
C PRO A 184 8.25 -5.07 -10.21
N GLN A 185 7.84 -6.21 -10.74
CA GLN A 185 8.42 -6.87 -11.92
C GLN A 185 8.33 -6.00 -13.17
N VAL A 186 7.34 -5.11 -13.24
CA VAL A 186 7.21 -4.06 -14.27
C VAL A 186 8.13 -2.87 -14.05
N GLY A 187 8.84 -2.81 -12.91
CA GLY A 187 9.78 -1.76 -12.57
C GLY A 187 9.18 -0.36 -12.48
N THR A 188 7.93 -0.20 -12.06
CA THR A 188 7.30 1.13 -11.94
C THR A 188 7.90 1.94 -10.79
N THR A 189 8.24 1.27 -9.68
CA THR A 189 8.98 1.83 -8.55
C THR A 189 10.18 0.96 -8.22
N CYS A 190 11.19 1.53 -7.56
CA CYS A 190 12.37 0.83 -7.05
C CYS A 190 12.18 0.36 -5.60
N GLY A 191 10.96 -0.10 -5.30
CA GLY A 191 10.52 -0.45 -3.96
C GLY A 191 10.14 0.77 -3.14
N GLU A 192 10.09 0.55 -1.83
CA GLU A 192 9.58 1.52 -0.86
C GLU A 192 10.62 1.76 0.26
N TYR A 193 10.67 2.96 0.83
CA TYR A 193 11.66 3.35 1.83
C TYR A 193 10.99 4.02 3.01
N ARG A 194 11.16 3.43 4.20
CA ARG A 194 10.40 3.86 5.39
C ARG A 194 11.24 4.67 6.36
N ILE A 195 10.65 5.71 6.93
CA ILE A 195 11.10 6.30 8.20
C ILE A 195 9.99 6.06 9.22
N VAL A 196 10.32 5.34 10.29
CA VAL A 196 9.41 5.00 11.39
C VAL A 196 9.65 5.98 12.54
N PHE A 197 8.63 6.76 12.88
CA PHE A 197 8.62 7.62 14.06
C PHE A 197 7.72 7.03 15.15
N ALA A 198 8.11 7.22 16.40
CA ALA A 198 7.31 6.83 17.56
C ALA A 198 7.13 8.00 18.52
N LYS A 199 5.92 8.14 19.07
CA LYS A 199 5.57 9.14 20.09
C LYS A 199 6.31 8.84 21.40
N LEU A 200 6.99 9.83 21.96
CA LEU A 200 7.94 9.63 23.05
C LEU A 200 7.30 9.02 24.31
N SER A 201 6.06 9.39 24.65
CA SER A 201 5.30 8.81 25.77
C SER A 201 5.19 7.29 25.70
N GLY A 202 5.12 6.72 24.49
CA GLY A 202 4.96 5.27 24.28
C GLY A 202 6.11 4.43 24.87
N ARG A 203 7.29 5.02 25.08
CA ARG A 203 8.43 4.37 25.77
C ARG A 203 8.15 4.02 27.22
N THR A 204 7.20 4.72 27.84
CA THR A 204 6.91 4.63 29.28
C THR A 204 5.45 4.35 29.60
N ASP A 205 4.54 4.65 28.67
CA ASP A 205 3.10 4.46 28.82
C ASP A 205 2.56 3.70 27.59
N PRO A 206 2.30 2.38 27.71
CA PRO A 206 1.83 1.59 26.58
C PRO A 206 0.39 1.88 26.16
N ALA A 207 -0.35 2.70 26.90
CA ALA A 207 -1.68 3.20 26.54
C ALA A 207 -1.64 4.61 25.91
N ASN A 208 -0.45 5.13 25.63
CA ASN A 208 -0.23 6.45 25.03
C ASN A 208 0.89 6.36 23.97
N ARG A 209 0.75 5.37 23.08
CA ARG A 209 1.67 5.10 21.96
C ARG A 209 1.02 5.55 20.66
N VAL A 210 1.81 6.15 19.78
CA VAL A 210 1.45 6.41 18.38
C VAL A 210 2.71 6.17 17.54
N PHE A 211 2.58 5.50 16.41
CA PHE A 211 3.62 5.48 15.39
C PHE A 211 3.17 6.24 14.16
N LEU A 212 4.06 7.04 13.58
CA LEU A 212 3.87 7.72 12.32
C LEU A 212 4.92 7.20 11.34
N ILE A 213 4.47 6.59 10.25
CA ILE A 213 5.34 5.86 9.32
C ILE A 213 5.24 6.51 7.95
N PHE A 214 6.35 7.08 7.48
CA PHE A 214 6.48 7.59 6.12
C PHE A 214 7.00 6.47 5.26
N GLU A 215 6.23 6.02 4.27
CA GLU A 215 6.53 4.87 3.41
C GLU A 215 6.65 5.35 1.96
N ALA A 216 7.87 5.75 1.56
CA ALA A 216 8.12 6.42 0.28
C ALA A 216 8.28 5.42 -0.87
N ALA A 217 7.36 5.38 -1.83
CA ALA A 217 7.59 4.62 -3.06
C ALA A 217 8.47 5.45 -4.01
N LEU A 218 9.67 4.94 -4.33
CA LEU A 218 10.61 5.67 -5.18
C LEU A 218 10.33 5.33 -6.66
N PRO A 219 9.94 6.30 -7.52
CA PRO A 219 9.71 6.03 -8.94
C PRO A 219 10.98 5.56 -9.63
N ASN A 220 10.82 4.66 -10.61
CA ASN A 220 11.94 4.26 -11.46
C ASN A 220 12.34 5.41 -12.41
N PRO A 221 13.59 5.91 -12.36
CA PRO A 221 14.04 7.04 -13.19
C PRO A 221 14.13 6.70 -14.68
N GLN A 222 14.08 5.43 -15.07
CA GLN A 222 14.04 5.01 -16.48
C GLN A 222 12.61 4.72 -16.98
N GLY A 223 11.59 4.95 -16.15
CA GLY A 223 10.20 4.65 -16.47
C GLY A 223 9.82 3.18 -16.24
N HIS A 224 8.61 2.82 -16.66
CA HIS A 224 8.12 1.44 -16.63
C HIS A 224 8.88 0.55 -17.63
N ASP A 225 8.78 -0.76 -17.44
CA ASP A 225 9.33 -1.84 -18.29
C ASP A 225 10.85 -2.08 -18.21
N THR A 226 11.60 -1.42 -17.32
CA THR A 226 13.03 -1.71 -17.11
C THR A 226 13.47 -1.74 -15.65
N LEU A 227 13.71 -2.94 -15.11
CA LEU A 227 14.30 -3.12 -13.78
C LEU A 227 15.72 -2.56 -13.65
N LEU A 228 16.42 -2.23 -14.74
CA LEU A 228 17.78 -1.66 -14.70
C LEU A 228 17.83 -0.28 -14.06
N GLY A 229 16.76 0.51 -14.21
CA GLY A 229 16.69 1.85 -13.63
C GLY A 229 16.68 1.87 -12.10
N CYS A 230 16.49 0.73 -11.44
CA CYS A 230 16.57 0.59 -9.97
C CYS A 230 17.94 0.15 -9.44
N ARG A 231 18.89 -0.15 -10.33
CA ARG A 231 20.17 -0.77 -9.98
C ARG A 231 21.01 0.10 -9.05
N GLY A 232 21.15 1.38 -9.40
CA GLY A 232 21.97 2.33 -8.63
C GLY A 232 21.45 2.57 -7.22
N MET A 233 20.13 2.55 -7.00
CA MET A 233 19.55 2.69 -5.66
C MET A 233 19.76 1.41 -4.83
N ALA A 234 19.60 0.22 -5.43
CA ALA A 234 19.91 -1.03 -4.75
C ALA A 234 21.40 -1.12 -4.36
N GLU A 235 22.31 -0.72 -5.25
CA GLU A 235 23.75 -0.66 -4.98
C GLU A 235 24.09 0.36 -3.89
N ALA A 236 23.42 1.52 -3.87
CA ALA A 236 23.60 2.53 -2.82
C ALA A 236 23.19 2.03 -1.43
N TRP A 237 22.10 1.25 -1.33
CA TRP A 237 21.70 0.58 -0.09
C TRP A 237 22.66 -0.54 0.32
N ALA A 238 23.09 -1.39 -0.61
CA ALA A 238 24.05 -2.47 -0.32
C ALA A 238 25.39 -1.92 0.18
N ALA A 239 25.89 -0.86 -0.44
CA ALA A 239 27.14 -0.21 -0.06
C ALA A 239 27.17 0.31 1.39
N LEU A 240 26.02 0.47 2.07
CA LEU A 240 25.98 0.82 3.48
C LEU A 240 26.65 -0.24 4.37
N GLU A 241 26.67 -1.52 3.97
CA GLU A 241 27.26 -2.60 4.78
C GLU A 241 28.76 -2.43 4.99
N ASP A 242 29.47 -1.93 3.97
CA ASP A 242 30.91 -1.71 3.95
C ASP A 242 31.34 -0.38 4.59
N GLU A 243 30.40 0.51 4.94
CA GLU A 243 30.75 1.83 5.46
C GLU A 243 31.51 1.75 6.80
N PRO A 244 32.70 2.38 6.91
CA PRO A 244 33.60 2.14 8.05
C PRO A 244 33.18 2.87 9.33
N THR A 245 32.30 3.88 9.23
CA THR A 245 31.81 4.64 10.40
C THR A 245 30.31 4.89 10.32
N VAL A 246 29.71 5.22 11.47
CA VAL A 246 28.29 5.55 11.60
C VAL A 246 27.97 6.88 10.92
N GLU A 247 28.92 7.82 10.94
CA GLU A 247 28.82 9.11 10.24
C GLU A 247 28.72 8.91 8.73
N ALA A 248 29.51 8.01 8.14
CA ALA A 248 29.48 7.75 6.70
C ALA A 248 28.17 7.06 6.24
N VAL A 249 27.60 6.19 7.08
CA VAL A 249 26.23 5.66 6.88
C VAL A 249 25.20 6.80 6.90
N ALA A 250 25.32 7.71 7.87
CA ALA A 250 24.42 8.85 7.99
C ALA A 250 24.52 9.80 6.79
N ASP A 251 25.75 10.15 6.37
CA ASP A 251 26.02 10.99 5.20
C ASP A 251 25.39 10.40 3.92
N ARG A 252 25.54 9.09 3.69
CA ARG A 252 24.93 8.41 2.53
C ARG A 252 23.40 8.37 2.58
N LEU A 253 22.83 8.04 3.73
CA LEU A 253 21.38 8.04 3.88
C LEU A 253 20.81 9.45 3.73
N GLU A 254 21.47 10.49 4.24
CA GLU A 254 21.06 11.88 4.02
C GLU A 254 21.14 12.26 2.54
N GLN A 255 22.18 11.83 1.82
CA GLN A 255 22.27 12.02 0.38
C GLN A 255 21.07 11.38 -0.32
N MET A 256 20.72 10.13 0.00
CA MET A 256 19.59 9.42 -0.63
C MET A 256 18.23 10.04 -0.26
N PHE A 257 18.02 10.37 1.02
CA PHE A 257 16.71 10.81 1.51
C PHE A 257 16.42 12.29 1.31
N PHE A 258 17.42 13.17 1.50
CA PHE A 258 17.20 14.62 1.50
C PHE A 258 17.76 15.30 0.24
N ALA A 259 18.94 14.91 -0.26
CA ALA A 259 19.55 15.54 -1.44
C ALA A 259 19.21 14.86 -2.78
N GLY A 260 18.83 13.57 -2.76
CA GLY A 260 18.69 12.73 -3.95
C GLY A 260 20.03 12.15 -4.42
N LEU A 261 19.95 11.07 -5.21
CA LEU A 261 21.11 10.40 -5.80
C LEU A 261 20.88 10.32 -7.30
N ALA A 262 21.45 11.23 -8.09
CA ALA A 262 21.13 11.32 -9.52
C ALA A 262 21.26 9.94 -10.23
N PRO A 263 20.25 9.50 -11.02
CA PRO A 263 19.07 10.25 -11.47
C PRO A 263 17.86 10.24 -10.50
N TYR A 264 17.92 9.56 -9.35
CA TYR A 264 16.85 9.52 -8.36
C TYR A 264 16.70 10.88 -7.64
N ARG A 265 15.45 11.36 -7.55
CA ARG A 265 15.05 12.46 -6.65
C ARG A 265 15.27 12.06 -5.17
N PRO A 266 15.29 13.02 -4.22
CA PRO A 266 15.28 12.70 -2.79
C PRO A 266 14.16 11.72 -2.45
N ILE A 267 14.43 10.71 -1.61
CA ILE A 267 13.38 9.78 -1.17
C ILE A 267 12.27 10.56 -0.43
N VAL A 268 12.61 11.56 0.38
CA VAL A 268 11.64 12.50 0.98
C VAL A 268 11.20 13.50 -0.08
N HIS A 269 10.11 13.19 -0.78
CA HIS A 269 9.50 14.04 -1.81
C HIS A 269 7.98 13.84 -1.80
N PRO A 270 7.14 14.89 -1.96
CA PRO A 270 5.67 14.78 -1.90
C PRO A 270 5.09 13.66 -2.77
N ASP A 271 5.50 13.59 -4.05
CA ASP A 271 5.12 12.55 -5.01
C ASP A 271 5.27 11.12 -4.46
N HIS A 272 6.30 10.87 -3.65
CA HIS A 272 6.63 9.53 -3.16
C HIS A 272 5.72 9.08 -2.01
N TYR A 273 4.83 9.94 -1.49
CA TYR A 273 3.90 9.66 -0.38
C TYR A 273 2.43 9.90 -0.73
N GLY A 274 2.07 9.92 -2.02
CA GLY A 274 0.68 10.01 -2.44
C GLY A 274 0.38 11.16 -3.41
N ALA A 275 1.24 12.18 -3.55
CA ALA A 275 0.83 13.44 -4.18
C ALA A 275 0.60 13.40 -5.71
N VAL A 276 0.96 12.28 -6.35
CA VAL A 276 0.70 11.98 -7.78
C VAL A 276 -0.15 10.71 -7.97
N SER A 277 -1.04 10.44 -7.02
CA SER A 277 -1.78 9.18 -6.87
C SER A 277 -3.28 9.36 -6.94
N MET A 278 -4.00 8.33 -7.40
CA MET A 278 -5.42 8.14 -7.18
C MET A 278 -5.65 7.03 -6.15
N ASP A 279 -6.72 7.12 -5.35
CA ASP A 279 -7.00 6.12 -4.30
C ASP A 279 -7.35 4.72 -4.88
N ASP A 280 -7.81 4.64 -6.13
CA ASP A 280 -8.10 3.42 -6.89
C ASP A 280 -6.94 2.88 -7.73
N ASP A 281 -5.81 3.59 -7.80
CA ASP A 281 -4.60 3.07 -8.42
C ASP A 281 -4.14 1.76 -7.75
N VAL A 282 -3.40 0.95 -8.51
CA VAL A 282 -2.88 -0.31 -7.98
C VAL A 282 -1.72 -0.03 -7.02
N TYR A 283 -1.74 -0.69 -5.86
CA TYR A 283 -0.61 -0.69 -4.93
C TYR A 283 0.70 -1.00 -5.70
N ASN A 284 1.73 -0.18 -5.46
CA ASN A 284 3.04 -0.17 -6.13
C ASN A 284 3.14 0.41 -7.56
N VAL A 285 2.13 1.06 -8.17
CA VAL A 285 2.33 1.73 -9.48
C VAL A 285 3.12 3.04 -9.31
N THR A 286 2.63 4.03 -8.56
CA THR A 286 3.41 5.26 -8.26
C THR A 286 3.24 5.79 -6.82
N HIS A 287 2.63 5.01 -5.93
CA HIS A 287 2.12 5.51 -4.64
C HIS A 287 2.91 4.93 -3.48
N GLY A 288 3.52 5.80 -2.69
CA GLY A 288 3.79 5.53 -1.29
C GLY A 288 2.73 6.21 -0.43
N GLN A 289 2.87 6.08 0.88
CA GLN A 289 1.83 6.46 1.83
C GLN A 289 2.41 6.93 3.16
N VAL A 290 1.57 7.52 4.01
CA VAL A 290 1.86 7.75 5.42
C VAL A 290 0.84 6.98 6.26
N ARG A 291 1.31 6.23 7.25
CA ARG A 291 0.46 5.41 8.13
C ARG A 291 0.55 5.86 9.57
N VAL A 292 -0.59 5.88 10.25
CA VAL A 292 -0.73 6.20 11.68
C VAL A 292 -1.15 4.94 12.42
N SER A 293 -0.35 4.51 13.38
CA SER A 293 -0.64 3.42 14.31
C SER A 293 -1.18 4.01 15.60
N GLN A 294 -2.44 3.75 15.92
CA GLN A 294 -3.22 4.46 16.94
C GLN A 294 -3.44 3.57 18.16
N GLN A 295 -2.77 3.89 19.27
CA GLN A 295 -2.84 3.16 20.55
C GLN A 295 -3.03 4.07 21.78
N MET A 296 -3.43 5.34 21.61
CA MET A 296 -3.91 6.22 22.69
C MET A 296 -5.34 5.87 23.15
N GLN A 297 -6.03 5.00 22.40
CA GLN A 297 -7.37 4.50 22.67
C GLN A 297 -7.50 3.04 22.24
N ALA A 298 -8.31 2.27 22.97
CA ALA A 298 -8.72 0.93 22.56
C ALA A 298 -10.01 0.99 21.71
N PRO A 299 -10.15 0.15 20.66
CA PRO A 299 -9.14 -0.79 20.15
C PRO A 299 -7.98 -0.07 19.46
N TRP A 300 -6.85 -0.76 19.32
CA TRP A 300 -5.78 -0.31 18.41
C TRP A 300 -6.29 -0.35 16.98
N GLU A 301 -5.89 0.64 16.18
CA GLU A 301 -6.16 0.65 14.74
C GLU A 301 -5.01 1.29 13.96
N MET A 302 -4.99 1.02 12.65
CA MET A 302 -4.12 1.69 11.69
C MET A 302 -4.97 2.45 10.67
N ARG A 303 -4.57 3.70 10.38
CA ARG A 303 -5.11 4.54 9.30
C ARG A 303 -4.02 4.87 8.29
N GLU A 304 -4.45 5.19 7.07
CA GLU A 304 -3.57 5.49 5.94
C GLU A 304 -3.92 6.86 5.35
N TYR A 305 -2.87 7.58 4.95
CA TYR A 305 -2.92 8.94 4.45
C TYR A 305 -2.06 9.05 3.20
N HIS A 306 -2.51 9.84 2.24
CA HIS A 306 -1.69 10.34 1.14
C HIS A 306 -1.33 11.81 1.41
N LEU A 307 -0.15 12.25 0.95
CA LEU A 307 0.09 13.67 0.75
C LEU A 307 -0.65 14.12 -0.49
N GLU A 308 -1.32 15.27 -0.45
CA GLU A 308 -1.94 15.89 -1.62
C GLU A 308 -1.77 17.41 -1.59
N TRP A 309 -1.78 18.02 -2.76
CA TRP A 309 -1.85 19.46 -2.91
C TRP A 309 -3.30 19.94 -2.82
N ALA A 310 -3.58 20.94 -1.97
CA ALA A 310 -4.93 21.51 -1.81
C ALA A 310 -5.55 22.09 -3.10
N SER A 311 -4.70 22.33 -4.10
CA SER A 311 -5.07 22.67 -5.47
C SER A 311 -4.44 21.61 -6.38
N PRO A 312 -5.20 20.96 -7.28
CA PRO A 312 -4.65 20.01 -8.24
C PRO A 312 -3.83 20.68 -9.36
N MET A 313 -3.81 22.02 -9.44
CA MET A 313 -2.94 22.77 -10.35
C MET A 313 -1.59 23.03 -9.68
N ASN A 314 -0.56 22.32 -10.11
CA ASN A 314 0.84 22.55 -9.74
C ASN A 314 1.71 22.59 -11.03
N PRO A 315 2.45 23.68 -11.34
CA PRO A 315 2.53 24.93 -10.60
C PRO A 315 1.24 25.76 -10.68
N LEU A 316 1.01 26.58 -9.65
CA LEU A 316 -0.13 27.48 -9.58
C LEU A 316 -0.02 28.66 -10.57
N PRO A 317 -1.15 29.17 -11.10
CA PRO A 317 -1.17 30.40 -11.90
C PRO A 317 -0.55 31.61 -11.17
N PRO A 318 0.11 32.54 -11.89
CA PRO A 318 0.66 33.75 -11.29
C PRO A 318 -0.41 34.58 -10.57
N GLY A 319 -0.17 34.88 -9.28
CA GLY A 319 -1.10 35.64 -8.44
C GLY A 319 -2.13 34.81 -7.68
N SER A 320 -2.09 33.47 -7.77
CA SER A 320 -2.83 32.58 -6.86
C SER A 320 -2.39 32.75 -5.40
N THR A 321 -3.22 32.30 -4.47
CA THR A 321 -2.79 32.00 -3.09
C THR A 321 -1.63 31.01 -3.12
N PRO A 322 -0.69 31.03 -2.15
CA PRO A 322 0.35 30.01 -2.05
C PRO A 322 -0.23 28.59 -2.03
N GLN A 323 0.58 27.65 -2.47
CA GLN A 323 0.23 26.23 -2.40
C GLN A 323 0.16 25.79 -0.93
N GLU A 324 -0.77 24.87 -0.65
CA GLU A 324 -0.81 24.11 0.60
C GLU A 324 -0.59 22.63 0.27
N LEU A 325 0.15 21.95 1.14
CA LEU A 325 0.27 20.50 1.20
C LEU A 325 -0.63 19.98 2.35
N ARG A 326 -1.26 18.83 2.16
CA ARG A 326 -2.21 18.24 3.12
C ARG A 326 -1.97 16.75 3.24
N PHE A 327 -2.26 16.20 4.42
CA PHE A 327 -2.50 14.77 4.57
C PHE A 327 -3.99 14.51 4.34
N VAL A 328 -4.32 13.68 3.37
CA VAL A 328 -5.69 13.28 3.04
C VAL A 328 -5.90 11.85 3.51
N PRO A 329 -6.90 11.57 4.38
CA PRO A 329 -7.21 10.21 4.78
C PRO A 329 -7.68 9.38 3.57
N VAL A 330 -7.11 8.18 3.40
CA VAL A 330 -7.45 7.26 2.30
C VAL A 330 -7.82 5.88 2.82
N THR A 331 -8.36 5.03 1.96
CA THR A 331 -8.65 3.64 2.33
C THR A 331 -7.37 2.88 2.66
N VAL A 332 -7.34 2.14 3.77
CA VAL A 332 -6.18 1.30 4.13
C VAL A 332 -6.05 0.21 3.07
N LYS A 333 -4.92 0.13 2.36
CA LYS A 333 -4.81 -0.78 1.21
C LYS A 333 -4.77 -2.23 1.65
N ASN A 334 -5.43 -3.09 0.87
CA ASN A 334 -5.58 -4.52 1.13
C ASN A 334 -6.19 -4.83 2.51
N ASN A 335 -7.28 -4.14 2.82
CA ASN A 335 -8.02 -4.21 4.09
C ASN A 335 -9.53 -4.17 3.78
N PRO A 336 -10.08 -5.22 3.12
CA PRO A 336 -11.50 -5.28 2.78
C PRO A 336 -12.41 -5.16 4.02
N LEU A 337 -13.60 -4.59 3.81
CA LEU A 337 -14.69 -4.60 4.77
C LEU A 337 -15.06 -6.05 5.17
N PRO A 338 -15.07 -6.40 6.48
CA PRO A 338 -15.40 -7.74 6.96
C PRO A 338 -16.77 -8.25 6.49
N GLU A 339 -17.76 -7.35 6.39
CA GLU A 339 -19.15 -7.63 6.00
C GLU A 339 -19.29 -8.13 4.55
N LEU A 340 -18.27 -7.95 3.71
CA LEU A 340 -18.26 -8.46 2.34
C LEU A 340 -18.05 -9.98 2.30
N PHE A 341 -17.43 -10.54 3.35
CA PHE A 341 -17.23 -11.98 3.51
C PHE A 341 -18.51 -12.73 3.94
N ASP A 342 -19.47 -12.05 4.56
CA ASP A 342 -20.75 -12.65 4.94
C ASP A 342 -21.58 -12.99 3.69
N ARG A 343 -21.86 -14.28 3.48
CA ARG A 343 -22.62 -14.79 2.33
C ARG A 343 -24.07 -14.28 2.30
N SER A 344 -24.63 -13.88 3.44
CA SER A 344 -25.98 -13.29 3.55
C SER A 344 -26.05 -11.83 3.08
N ASN A 345 -24.90 -11.15 2.96
CA ASN A 345 -24.82 -9.83 2.37
C ASN A 345 -24.96 -9.94 0.83
N GLU A 346 -26.16 -9.69 0.31
CA GLU A 346 -26.48 -9.73 -1.13
C GLU A 346 -26.30 -8.38 -1.85
N SER A 347 -25.60 -7.41 -1.24
CA SER A 347 -25.28 -6.15 -1.92
C SER A 347 -24.38 -6.39 -3.15
N GLU A 348 -24.50 -5.52 -4.16
CA GLU A 348 -23.70 -5.61 -5.40
C GLU A 348 -22.19 -5.61 -5.09
N ALA A 349 -21.76 -4.78 -4.14
CA ALA A 349 -20.38 -4.74 -3.67
C ALA A 349 -19.93 -6.07 -3.03
N ALA A 350 -20.73 -6.67 -2.16
CA ALA A 350 -20.37 -7.94 -1.50
C ALA A 350 -20.36 -9.13 -2.46
N VAL A 351 -21.31 -9.19 -3.41
CA VAL A 351 -21.32 -10.19 -4.48
C VAL A 351 -20.11 -10.03 -5.40
N ALA A 352 -19.78 -8.80 -5.81
CA ALA A 352 -18.59 -8.51 -6.61
C ALA A 352 -17.30 -8.86 -5.85
N PHE A 353 -17.20 -8.49 -4.57
CA PHE A 353 -16.03 -8.80 -3.74
C PHE A 353 -15.79 -10.30 -3.64
N ARG A 354 -16.80 -11.11 -3.29
CA ARG A 354 -16.64 -12.56 -3.15
C ARG A 354 -16.25 -13.22 -4.47
N SER A 355 -16.78 -12.73 -5.59
CA SER A 355 -16.35 -13.15 -6.93
C SER A 355 -14.87 -12.82 -7.19
N GLU A 356 -14.45 -11.57 -6.96
CA GLU A 356 -13.03 -11.17 -7.12
C GLU A 356 -12.11 -11.92 -6.14
N PHE A 357 -12.56 -12.23 -4.92
CA PHE A 357 -11.81 -13.01 -3.94
C PHE A 357 -11.57 -14.44 -4.42
N ILE A 358 -12.60 -15.13 -4.92
CA ILE A 358 -12.47 -16.49 -5.45
C ILE A 358 -11.60 -16.54 -6.71
N TRP A 359 -11.78 -15.62 -7.65
CA TRP A 359 -11.08 -15.66 -8.94
C TRP A 359 -9.65 -15.11 -8.88
N ASN A 360 -9.41 -14.04 -8.11
CA ASN A 360 -8.12 -13.32 -8.13
C ASN A 360 -7.27 -13.58 -6.88
N ASN A 361 -7.87 -13.77 -5.71
CA ASN A 361 -7.12 -13.90 -4.44
C ASN A 361 -6.89 -15.34 -4.01
N LEU A 362 -7.84 -16.25 -4.23
CA LEU A 362 -7.72 -17.63 -3.78
C LEU A 362 -6.46 -18.36 -4.30
N PRO A 363 -6.01 -18.20 -5.56
CA PRO A 363 -4.79 -18.87 -6.05
C PRO A 363 -3.51 -18.42 -5.33
N ASP A 364 -3.42 -17.13 -4.97
CA ASP A 364 -2.26 -16.55 -4.28
C ASP A 364 -2.32 -16.80 -2.77
N LEU A 365 -3.52 -16.76 -2.19
CA LEU A 365 -3.75 -17.20 -0.81
C LEU A 365 -3.51 -18.70 -0.63
N SER A 366 -3.53 -19.50 -1.70
CA SER A 366 -3.32 -20.96 -1.64
C SER A 366 -1.85 -21.40 -1.73
N GLN A 367 -0.89 -20.49 -1.86
CA GLN A 367 0.52 -20.84 -2.06
C GLN A 367 1.13 -21.58 -0.85
N SER A 368 1.99 -22.57 -1.09
CA SER A 368 2.64 -23.38 -0.04
C SER A 368 3.89 -22.74 0.59
N ALA A 369 4.38 -21.63 0.03
CA ALA A 369 5.51 -20.88 0.56
C ALA A 369 5.07 -19.51 1.09
N PHE A 370 5.41 -19.18 2.34
CA PHE A 370 4.98 -17.94 3.01
C PHE A 370 5.22 -16.65 2.19
N PRO A 371 6.40 -16.40 1.56
CA PRO A 371 6.61 -15.19 0.74
C PRO A 371 5.76 -15.09 -0.53
N LYS A 372 5.03 -16.15 -0.90
CA LYS A 372 4.11 -16.18 -2.04
C LYS A 372 2.64 -16.04 -1.62
N VAL A 373 2.33 -16.21 -0.33
CA VAL A 373 0.96 -16.07 0.20
C VAL A 373 0.60 -14.59 0.19
N ARG A 374 -0.31 -14.21 -0.71
CA ARG A 374 -0.61 -12.80 -1.01
C ARG A 374 -2.10 -12.61 -1.30
N MET A 375 -2.55 -11.35 -1.24
CA MET A 375 -3.92 -10.92 -1.50
C MET A 375 -3.88 -9.50 -2.06
N ARG A 376 -4.84 -9.16 -2.93
CA ARG A 376 -5.07 -7.83 -3.46
C ARG A 376 -6.56 -7.48 -3.38
N THR A 377 -6.84 -6.29 -2.87
CA THR A 377 -8.21 -5.75 -2.72
C THR A 377 -8.28 -4.34 -3.31
N GLY A 378 -9.17 -4.12 -4.28
CA GLY A 378 -9.41 -2.79 -4.86
C GLY A 378 -10.01 -1.82 -3.85
N SER A 379 -9.71 -0.52 -3.98
CA SER A 379 -10.10 0.49 -2.98
C SER A 379 -11.61 0.62 -2.76
N LYS A 380 -12.44 0.24 -3.73
CA LYS A 380 -13.91 0.14 -3.63
C LYS A 380 -14.41 -0.88 -2.57
N PHE A 381 -13.53 -1.71 -2.03
CA PHE A 381 -13.85 -2.69 -0.98
C PHE A 381 -13.10 -2.44 0.33
N ASN A 382 -12.03 -1.64 0.31
CA ASN A 382 -11.19 -1.39 1.47
C ASN A 382 -11.87 -0.44 2.46
N MET A 383 -11.69 -0.65 3.76
CA MET A 383 -12.15 0.26 4.81
C MET A 383 -11.04 1.21 5.28
N GLY A 384 -11.42 2.37 5.80
CA GLY A 384 -10.49 3.44 6.25
C GLY A 384 -9.70 3.14 7.53
N GLN A 385 -9.99 2.04 8.23
CA GLN A 385 -9.41 1.69 9.53
C GLN A 385 -9.12 0.19 9.59
N SER A 386 -7.91 -0.23 10.01
CA SER A 386 -7.58 -1.65 10.21
C SER A 386 -7.48 -1.94 11.70
N VAL A 387 -8.49 -2.60 12.26
CA VAL A 387 -8.72 -2.69 13.72
C VAL A 387 -8.50 -4.11 14.27
N VAL A 388 -7.90 -4.24 15.46
CA VAL A 388 -7.58 -5.54 16.08
C VAL A 388 -8.72 -6.23 16.85
N SER A 389 -9.83 -5.54 17.10
CA SER A 389 -10.97 -6.06 17.86
C SER A 389 -12.15 -5.08 17.85
N GLY A 390 -13.35 -5.58 18.14
CA GLY A 390 -14.58 -4.77 18.17
C GLY A 390 -15.34 -4.85 16.85
N ASP A 391 -16.32 -3.97 16.66
CA ASP A 391 -17.30 -4.08 15.57
C ASP A 391 -16.67 -3.91 14.17
N ALA A 392 -15.49 -3.27 14.08
CA ALA A 392 -14.73 -3.08 12.83
C ALA A 392 -13.52 -4.03 12.69
N THR A 393 -13.55 -5.18 13.36
CA THR A 393 -12.41 -6.13 13.40
C THR A 393 -12.17 -6.85 12.07
N VAL A 394 -10.91 -7.00 11.66
CA VAL A 394 -10.53 -7.68 10.39
C VAL A 394 -10.55 -9.22 10.46
N ASP A 395 -11.38 -9.78 11.34
CA ASP A 395 -11.53 -11.24 11.52
C ASP A 395 -12.46 -11.81 10.43
N TYR A 396 -11.93 -11.96 9.23
CA TYR A 396 -12.69 -12.46 8.08
C TYR A 396 -13.21 -13.88 8.26
N ALA A 397 -12.57 -14.69 9.12
CA ALA A 397 -13.05 -16.02 9.44
C ALA A 397 -14.39 -15.96 10.20
N SER A 398 -14.54 -15.03 11.15
CA SER A 398 -15.79 -14.83 11.90
C SER A 398 -16.98 -14.38 11.04
N HIS A 399 -16.75 -13.71 9.90
CA HIS A 399 -17.79 -13.29 8.96
C HIS A 399 -18.07 -14.33 7.85
N ALA A 400 -17.05 -15.08 7.40
CA ALA A 400 -17.18 -16.04 6.30
C ALA A 400 -17.69 -17.43 6.71
N ILE A 401 -17.50 -17.83 7.97
CA ILE A 401 -17.84 -19.16 8.50
C ILE A 401 -19.18 -19.08 9.23
N GLY A 402 -20.13 -19.93 8.85
CA GLY A 402 -21.48 -19.95 9.39
C GLY A 402 -22.15 -21.31 9.24
N VAL A 403 -23.22 -21.37 8.44
CA VAL A 403 -23.93 -22.63 8.18
C VAL A 403 -23.22 -23.36 7.04
N ALA A 404 -22.54 -24.46 7.36
CA ALA A 404 -21.83 -25.29 6.38
C ALA A 404 -22.72 -25.68 5.18
N GLY A 405 -22.19 -25.46 3.97
CA GLY A 405 -22.89 -25.61 2.70
C GLY A 405 -23.70 -24.39 2.25
N ALA A 406 -23.81 -23.34 3.06
CA ALA A 406 -24.53 -22.11 2.77
C ALA A 406 -23.76 -20.81 3.10
N ASP A 407 -22.55 -20.93 3.67
CA ASP A 407 -21.64 -19.83 4.00
C ASP A 407 -20.57 -19.62 2.91
N PHE A 408 -19.76 -18.57 3.04
CA PHE A 408 -18.72 -18.26 2.06
C PHE A 408 -17.50 -19.18 2.22
N ALA A 409 -17.20 -19.62 3.45
CA ALA A 409 -16.15 -20.61 3.71
C ALA A 409 -16.38 -21.93 2.94
N SER A 410 -17.63 -22.38 2.78
CA SER A 410 -17.95 -23.56 1.97
C SER A 410 -17.71 -23.38 0.48
N GLU A 411 -17.89 -22.17 -0.05
CA GLU A 411 -17.58 -21.80 -1.44
C GLU A 411 -16.06 -21.77 -1.68
N ILE A 412 -15.30 -21.21 -0.74
CA ILE A 412 -13.83 -21.27 -0.72
C ILE A 412 -13.36 -22.73 -0.68
N GLN A 413 -13.87 -23.54 0.26
CA GLN A 413 -13.48 -24.95 0.43
C GLN A 413 -13.76 -25.77 -0.84
N SER A 414 -14.95 -25.60 -1.42
CA SER A 414 -15.31 -26.25 -2.69
C SER A 414 -14.36 -25.86 -3.83
N THR A 415 -13.90 -24.59 -3.86
CA THR A 415 -12.98 -24.12 -4.90
C THR A 415 -11.55 -24.62 -4.69
N ILE A 416 -11.07 -24.76 -3.44
CA ILE A 416 -9.80 -25.42 -3.11
C ILE A 416 -9.80 -26.85 -3.67
N GLU A 417 -10.86 -27.61 -3.41
CA GLU A 417 -11.02 -29.00 -3.86
C GLU A 417 -11.12 -29.13 -5.39
N LEU A 418 -11.92 -28.28 -6.04
CA LEU A 418 -12.08 -28.29 -7.50
C LEU A 418 -10.81 -27.87 -8.24
N SER A 419 -10.05 -26.92 -7.69
CA SER A 419 -8.80 -26.43 -8.28
C SER A 419 -7.58 -27.27 -7.92
N ASN A 420 -7.72 -28.27 -7.03
CA ASN A 420 -6.62 -29.05 -6.45
C ASN A 420 -5.55 -28.16 -5.80
N PHE A 421 -5.96 -27.11 -5.07
CA PHE A 421 -5.04 -26.30 -4.28
C PHE A 421 -4.56 -27.06 -3.03
N GLY A 422 -3.32 -26.81 -2.62
CA GLY A 422 -2.72 -27.41 -1.42
C GLY A 422 -2.43 -28.91 -1.48
N GLN A 423 -2.29 -29.51 -2.67
CA GLN A 423 -1.91 -30.93 -2.81
C GLN A 423 -0.47 -31.24 -2.35
N ASP A 424 0.36 -30.21 -2.25
CA ASP A 424 1.73 -30.24 -1.74
C ASP A 424 1.83 -29.94 -0.23
N CYS A 425 0.71 -29.63 0.42
CA CYS A 425 0.66 -29.41 1.87
C CYS A 425 0.94 -30.70 2.68
N PRO A 426 1.47 -30.58 3.91
CA PRO A 426 1.57 -31.71 4.83
C PRO A 426 0.20 -32.39 5.06
N PRO A 427 0.10 -33.73 5.01
CA PRO A 427 -1.19 -34.43 5.20
C PRO A 427 -1.85 -34.21 6.56
N ASP A 428 -1.07 -33.76 7.55
CA ASP A 428 -1.48 -33.42 8.92
C ASP A 428 -1.82 -31.93 9.12
N ASP A 429 -1.52 -31.06 8.15
CA ASP A 429 -1.93 -29.65 8.14
C ASP A 429 -2.37 -29.21 6.71
N PRO A 430 -3.53 -29.70 6.22
CA PRO A 430 -4.03 -29.40 4.89
C PRO A 430 -4.46 -27.94 4.75
N LEU A 431 -4.48 -27.44 3.50
CA LEU A 431 -5.07 -26.14 3.19
C LEU A 431 -6.60 -26.21 3.31
N THR A 432 -7.20 -25.32 4.10
CA THR A 432 -8.66 -25.23 4.32
C THR A 432 -9.18 -23.83 4.04
N ALA A 433 -10.50 -23.66 3.91
CA ALA A 433 -11.10 -22.33 3.85
C ALA A 433 -10.75 -21.43 5.06
N ALA A 434 -10.66 -21.99 6.27
CA ALA A 434 -10.20 -21.24 7.45
C ALA A 434 -8.74 -20.78 7.29
N SER A 435 -7.87 -21.65 6.75
CA SER A 435 -6.48 -21.31 6.40
C SER A 435 -6.41 -20.11 5.44
N ILE A 436 -7.25 -20.09 4.38
CA ILE A 436 -7.33 -18.98 3.42
C ILE A 436 -7.80 -17.69 4.09
N LEU A 437 -8.81 -17.76 4.96
CA LEU A 437 -9.35 -16.59 5.66
C LEU A 437 -8.34 -16.02 6.67
N HIS A 438 -7.63 -16.88 7.40
CA HIS A 438 -6.52 -16.49 8.27
C HIS A 438 -5.37 -15.83 7.49
N ARG A 439 -5.01 -16.36 6.31
CA ARG A 439 -4.02 -15.75 5.41
C ARG A 439 -4.48 -14.37 4.94
N ALA A 440 -5.72 -14.23 4.49
CA ALA A 440 -6.31 -12.94 4.12
C ALA A 440 -6.27 -11.92 5.27
N THR A 441 -6.68 -12.32 6.48
CA THR A 441 -6.58 -11.47 7.68
C THR A 441 -5.14 -11.08 7.97
N SER A 442 -4.18 -12.02 7.89
CA SER A 442 -2.76 -11.76 8.16
C SER A 442 -2.08 -10.75 7.22
N LEU A 443 -2.70 -10.44 6.06
CA LEU A 443 -2.21 -9.47 5.07
C LEU A 443 -2.81 -8.05 5.22
N THR A 444 -3.70 -7.89 6.20
CA THR A 444 -4.16 -6.58 6.71
C THR A 444 -3.12 -5.99 7.67
N CYS A 445 -3.21 -4.70 7.98
CA CYS A 445 -2.32 -4.08 8.96
C CYS A 445 -2.53 -4.69 10.36
N ALA A 446 -3.77 -4.87 10.80
CA ALA A 446 -4.09 -5.47 12.10
C ALA A 446 -3.71 -6.95 12.21
N GLY A 447 -4.00 -7.77 11.20
CA GLY A 447 -3.65 -9.19 11.22
C GLY A 447 -2.15 -9.46 11.16
N CYS A 448 -1.40 -8.65 10.41
CA CYS A 448 0.07 -8.72 10.36
C CYS A 448 0.70 -8.35 11.71
N HIS A 449 0.18 -7.31 12.37
CA HIS A 449 0.70 -6.80 13.64
C HIS A 449 0.24 -7.60 14.88
N ALA A 450 -0.95 -8.20 14.86
CA ALA A 450 -1.55 -8.92 15.98
C ALA A 450 -1.98 -10.37 15.65
N PRO A 451 -1.11 -11.19 15.00
CA PRO A 451 -1.51 -12.48 14.43
C PRO A 451 -2.03 -13.46 15.49
N GLN A 452 -1.52 -13.43 16.73
CA GLN A 452 -2.03 -14.27 17.82
C GLN A 452 -3.51 -13.98 18.18
N ARG A 453 -4.03 -12.77 17.92
CA ARG A 453 -5.43 -12.43 18.20
C ARG A 453 -6.39 -13.12 17.24
N PHE A 454 -5.99 -13.26 15.98
CA PHE A 454 -6.83 -13.78 14.89
C PHE A 454 -6.58 -15.28 14.61
N LEU A 455 -5.31 -15.69 14.56
CA LEU A 455 -4.89 -17.05 14.19
C LEU A 455 -4.73 -17.98 15.41
N GLY A 456 -4.99 -17.47 16.62
CA GLY A 456 -4.80 -18.20 17.88
C GLY A 456 -3.32 -18.43 18.27
N PRO A 457 -3.07 -19.26 19.30
CA PRO A 457 -1.73 -19.41 19.89
C PRO A 457 -0.71 -20.01 18.92
N GLU A 458 -1.11 -20.99 18.10
CA GLU A 458 -0.24 -21.67 17.13
C GLU A 458 0.05 -20.83 15.88
N ARG A 459 -0.71 -19.74 15.66
CA ARG A 459 -0.62 -18.86 14.47
C ARG A 459 -0.63 -19.61 13.13
N SER A 460 -1.36 -20.72 13.04
CA SER A 460 -1.39 -21.54 11.82
C SER A 460 -2.11 -20.80 10.69
N LEU A 461 -1.44 -20.83 9.53
CA LEU A 461 -1.95 -20.43 8.23
C LEU A 461 -2.31 -21.65 7.38
N GLY A 462 -2.24 -22.88 7.92
CA GLY A 462 -2.35 -24.14 7.19
C GLY A 462 -1.20 -24.38 6.21
N CYS A 463 -1.13 -25.59 5.64
CA CYS A 463 -0.09 -26.02 4.71
C CYS A 463 1.34 -26.06 5.31
N GLY A 464 1.46 -26.29 6.61
CA GLY A 464 2.72 -26.25 7.35
C GLY A 464 3.25 -24.82 7.59
N LEU A 465 2.46 -23.79 7.28
CA LEU A 465 2.84 -22.39 7.48
C LEU A 465 2.33 -21.85 8.82
N THR A 466 3.21 -21.19 9.56
CA THR A 466 2.91 -20.46 10.80
C THR A 466 3.31 -19.00 10.63
N PHE A 467 2.44 -18.08 11.04
CA PHE A 467 2.80 -16.65 11.07
C PHE A 467 3.75 -16.39 12.26
N PRO A 468 4.90 -15.71 12.06
CA PRO A 468 5.90 -15.48 13.13
C PRO A 468 5.44 -14.49 14.21
N SER A 469 6.13 -14.45 15.35
CA SER A 469 5.71 -13.59 16.48
C SER A 469 5.97 -12.09 16.27
N THR A 470 5.09 -11.23 16.82
CA THR A 470 5.25 -9.76 16.87
C THR A 470 5.57 -9.28 18.28
N LEU A 471 5.90 -7.99 18.44
CA LEU A 471 6.18 -7.34 19.74
C LEU A 471 4.90 -6.76 20.39
N GLY A 472 3.75 -7.42 20.21
CA GLY A 472 2.47 -6.94 20.71
C GLY A 472 1.97 -5.73 19.92
N GLU A 473 1.33 -5.99 18.78
CA GLU A 473 0.76 -4.99 17.85
C GLU A 473 1.80 -4.10 17.15
N VAL A 474 3.11 -4.37 17.30
CA VAL A 474 4.20 -3.71 16.54
C VAL A 474 5.27 -4.69 16.08
N HIS A 475 5.96 -4.34 14.98
CA HIS A 475 7.15 -5.05 14.49
C HIS A 475 8.46 -4.37 14.86
N ILE A 476 8.42 -3.05 15.08
CA ILE A 476 9.51 -2.23 15.59
C ILE A 476 8.95 -1.42 16.77
N ASP A 477 9.55 -1.54 17.95
CA ASP A 477 9.09 -0.79 19.14
C ASP A 477 9.70 0.63 19.21
N GLU A 478 9.30 1.39 20.24
CA GLU A 478 9.76 2.75 20.52
C GLU A 478 11.28 2.88 20.78
N ASN A 479 11.97 1.76 21.01
CA ASN A 479 13.41 1.66 21.24
C ASN A 479 14.13 1.06 20.02
N GLY A 480 13.41 0.78 18.93
CA GLY A 480 13.91 0.11 17.74
C GLY A 480 14.10 -1.41 17.90
N THR A 481 13.55 -2.06 18.93
CA THR A 481 13.59 -3.53 19.02
C THR A 481 12.83 -4.14 17.84
N LEU A 482 13.40 -5.16 17.20
CA LEU A 482 12.77 -5.87 16.08
C LEU A 482 12.02 -7.11 16.55
N SER A 483 10.83 -7.36 15.99
CA SER A 483 10.09 -8.61 16.20
C SER A 483 10.77 -9.82 15.55
N GLU A 484 10.50 -11.02 16.09
CA GLU A 484 10.81 -12.33 15.48
C GLU A 484 10.40 -12.38 14.00
N ALA A 485 9.19 -11.88 13.67
CA ALA A 485 8.72 -11.76 12.30
C ALA A 485 9.68 -11.00 11.36
N LEU A 486 10.32 -9.94 11.86
CA LEU A 486 11.31 -9.21 11.08
C LEU A 486 12.64 -9.96 11.01
N THR A 487 13.17 -10.44 12.13
CA THR A 487 14.51 -11.04 12.19
C THR A 487 14.60 -12.39 11.50
N ASP A 488 13.53 -13.20 11.56
CA ASP A 488 13.57 -14.62 11.23
C ASP A 488 12.88 -14.92 9.89
N VAL A 489 12.03 -14.00 9.40
CA VAL A 489 11.27 -14.16 8.15
C VAL A 489 11.46 -12.99 7.18
N PHE A 490 11.04 -11.77 7.55
CA PHE A 490 10.95 -10.68 6.58
C PHE A 490 12.31 -10.09 6.17
N LEU A 491 13.24 -9.85 7.10
CA LEU A 491 14.58 -9.33 6.75
C LEU A 491 15.43 -10.39 5.99
N PRO A 492 15.43 -11.68 6.35
CA PRO A 492 16.02 -12.73 5.53
C PRO A 492 15.48 -12.76 4.09
N ARG A 493 14.15 -12.62 3.91
CA ARG A 493 13.55 -12.55 2.58
C ARG A 493 13.99 -11.31 1.81
N ARG A 494 14.09 -10.15 2.45
CA ARG A 494 14.60 -8.91 1.82
C ARG A 494 16.05 -9.03 1.38
N ALA A 495 16.89 -9.64 2.22
CA ALA A 495 18.28 -9.94 1.90
C ALA A 495 18.37 -10.82 0.64
N GLU A 496 17.58 -11.88 0.58
CA GLU A 496 17.50 -12.79 -0.58
C GLU A 496 17.13 -12.02 -1.86
N VAL A 497 15.98 -11.33 -1.88
CA VAL A 497 15.48 -10.59 -3.07
C VAL A 497 16.52 -9.57 -3.57
N MET A 498 17.07 -8.78 -2.65
CA MET A 498 18.05 -7.75 -3.00
C MET A 498 19.38 -8.34 -3.48
N SER A 499 19.81 -9.47 -2.90
CA SER A 499 21.00 -10.21 -3.37
C SER A 499 20.78 -10.77 -4.76
N THR A 500 19.68 -11.49 -5.01
CA THR A 500 19.34 -12.06 -6.32
C THR A 500 19.29 -10.98 -7.41
N TYR A 501 18.70 -9.82 -7.11
CA TYR A 501 18.69 -8.66 -8.00
C TYR A 501 20.09 -8.09 -8.29
N LEU A 502 20.93 -7.93 -7.27
CA LEU A 502 22.28 -7.38 -7.42
C LEU A 502 23.26 -8.37 -8.07
N GLN A 503 23.07 -9.66 -7.88
CA GLN A 503 23.86 -10.69 -8.56
C GLN A 503 23.66 -10.64 -10.08
N GLY A 504 22.45 -10.34 -10.56
CA GLY A 504 22.19 -10.15 -11.99
C GLY A 504 22.38 -11.40 -12.85
N CYS A 505 22.42 -12.58 -12.24
CA CYS A 505 22.79 -13.83 -12.90
C CYS A 505 21.62 -14.61 -13.53
N ASP A 506 20.41 -14.43 -13.01
CA ASP A 506 19.22 -15.19 -13.42
C ASP A 506 17.99 -14.27 -13.43
N LEU A 507 17.50 -13.94 -14.62
CA LEU A 507 16.33 -13.07 -14.79
C LEU A 507 15.02 -13.72 -14.30
N GLU A 508 14.88 -15.05 -14.40
CA GLU A 508 13.69 -15.75 -13.92
C GLU A 508 13.66 -15.75 -12.40
N ALA A 509 14.81 -15.98 -11.74
CA ALA A 509 14.93 -15.85 -10.29
C ALA A 509 14.69 -14.40 -9.82
N ILE A 510 15.22 -13.39 -10.53
CA ILE A 510 14.95 -11.98 -10.23
C ILE A 510 13.46 -11.71 -10.31
N MET A 511 12.81 -11.96 -11.45
CA MET A 511 11.38 -11.71 -11.61
C MET A 511 10.56 -12.49 -10.56
N GLY A 512 10.82 -13.79 -10.39
CA GLY A 512 10.15 -14.65 -9.41
C GLY A 512 10.39 -14.26 -7.94
N SER A 513 11.40 -13.43 -7.66
CA SER A 513 11.66 -12.90 -6.32
C SER A 513 10.94 -11.57 -6.03
N LEU A 514 10.71 -10.77 -7.08
CA LEU A 514 10.09 -9.45 -7.07
C LEU A 514 8.56 -9.48 -7.03
N GLU A 515 7.98 -8.29 -6.91
CA GLU A 515 6.54 -8.08 -6.80
C GLU A 515 5.83 -8.18 -8.16
N PRO A 516 4.90 -9.13 -8.36
CA PRO A 516 4.40 -9.45 -9.70
C PRO A 516 3.65 -8.33 -10.46
N PRO A 517 3.52 -8.46 -11.79
CA PRO A 517 2.96 -7.42 -12.67
C PRO A 517 1.47 -7.23 -12.41
N THR A 518 0.94 -6.01 -12.59
CA THR A 518 -0.50 -5.77 -12.48
C THR A 518 -1.30 -6.73 -13.37
N GLY A 519 -2.02 -7.65 -12.72
CA GLY A 519 -2.51 -8.90 -13.31
C GLY A 519 -2.35 -10.06 -12.32
N ALA A 520 -1.29 -9.99 -11.50
CA ALA A 520 -1.12 -10.73 -10.27
C ALA A 520 -0.43 -9.84 -9.22
N ILE A 521 -1.10 -9.63 -8.06
CA ILE A 521 -0.54 -9.22 -6.74
C ILE A 521 0.25 -7.87 -6.69
N PRO A 522 0.82 -7.34 -5.55
CA PRO A 522 1.10 -7.94 -4.21
C PRO A 522 0.93 -7.06 -2.94
N LYS A 523 1.28 -7.66 -1.78
CA LYS A 523 1.66 -7.05 -0.49
C LYS A 523 2.69 -7.94 0.23
#